data_AF-A0A8S3Q3D0-F1
#
_entry.id   AF-A0A8S3Q3D0-F1
#
_cell.length_a   1.000
_cell.length_b   1.000
_cell.length_c   1.000
_cell.angle_alpha   90.00
_cell.angle_beta   90.00
_cell.angle_gamma   90.00
#
_symmetry.space_group_name_H-M   'P 1'
#
loop_
_entity.id
_entity.type
_entity.pdbx_description
1 polymer ?
#
loop_
_entity_poly.entity_id
_entity_poly.type
_entity_poly.pdbx_seq_one_letter_code
_entity_poly.pdbx_strand_id
1 'polypeptide(L)'
;MEKCIVCLKDDHPTTLIKLRQKGCLGIIKASQERGDCLSALEGNFVHQLCRKTYTNPNDIKKYKKEKLVLREINTNTPKLRSKSHFDFKHHCLFCGNEATDSKKKDKNVFQVRTDDFESRIQDACDLRNDDWAAEVRGRLESVSDLHAADAVYHQACSVNFRTCKNTPVFRSPISPDAKPENKKRKASFARRRLLQNSRLP
;
A
#
# COMPACT_ATOMS: atom_id res chain seq x y z
N MET A 1 -22.16 -5.35 -11.04
CA MET A 1 -21.01 -5.78 -10.20
C MET A 1 -20.86 -4.73 -9.12
N GLU A 2 -20.56 -5.16 -7.91
CA GLU A 2 -20.46 -4.27 -6.75
C GLU A 2 -19.00 -4.23 -6.27
N LYS A 3 -18.60 -3.13 -5.63
CA LYS A 3 -17.20 -2.91 -5.22
C LYS A 3 -17.03 -3.06 -3.71
N CYS A 4 -16.03 -3.83 -3.28
CA CYS A 4 -15.67 -3.93 -1.87
C CYS A 4 -14.96 -2.65 -1.39
N ILE A 5 -15.48 -1.96 -0.37
CA ILE A 5 -14.86 -0.71 0.13
C ILE A 5 -13.48 -0.93 0.80
N VAL A 6 -13.18 -2.16 1.23
CA VAL A 6 -11.92 -2.50 1.90
C VAL A 6 -10.83 -2.87 0.89
N CYS A 7 -11.09 -3.75 -0.08
CA CYS A 7 -10.07 -4.19 -1.04
C CYS A 7 -10.22 -3.57 -2.44
N LEU A 8 -11.30 -2.83 -2.70
CA LEU A 8 -11.60 -2.12 -3.93
C LEU A 8 -11.71 -3.00 -5.18
N LYS A 9 -11.82 -4.32 -5.00
CA LYS A 9 -12.09 -5.25 -6.09
C LYS A 9 -13.59 -5.32 -6.35
N ASP A 10 -13.93 -5.31 -7.64
CA ASP A 10 -15.27 -5.60 -8.10
C ASP A 10 -15.54 -7.09 -8.01
N ASP A 11 -16.73 -7.43 -7.55
CA ASP A 11 -17.15 -8.82 -7.39
C ASP A 11 -18.66 -8.95 -7.61
N HIS A 12 -19.14 -10.18 -7.68
CA HIS A 12 -20.57 -10.43 -7.75
C HIS A 12 -21.24 -10.05 -6.42
N PRO A 13 -22.45 -9.46 -6.45
CA PRO A 13 -23.17 -9.08 -5.22
C PRO A 13 -23.47 -10.25 -4.28
N THR A 14 -23.40 -11.49 -4.76
CA THR A 14 -23.56 -12.71 -3.95
C THR A 14 -22.35 -13.03 -3.08
N THR A 15 -21.15 -12.57 -3.44
CA THR A 15 -19.90 -12.78 -2.68
C THR A 15 -19.61 -11.63 -1.71
N LEU A 16 -20.34 -10.52 -1.84
CA LEU A 16 -20.22 -9.30 -1.07
C LEU A 16 -21.34 -9.19 -0.04
N ILE A 17 -21.03 -8.59 1.11
CA ILE A 17 -21.99 -8.32 2.17
C ILE A 17 -22.34 -6.84 2.14
N LYS A 18 -23.64 -6.54 2.07
CA LYS A 18 -24.18 -5.18 2.22
C LYS A 18 -24.05 -4.73 3.68
N LEU A 19 -23.42 -3.58 3.90
CA LEU A 19 -23.22 -3.01 5.23
C LEU A 19 -24.51 -2.40 5.76
N ARG A 20 -24.80 -2.75 7.01
CA ARG A 20 -25.79 -2.07 7.87
C ARG A 20 -25.07 -1.15 8.84
N GLN A 21 -25.80 -0.26 9.52
CA GLN A 21 -25.28 0.71 10.48
C GLN A 21 -24.17 0.18 11.40
N LYS A 22 -24.41 -0.94 12.09
CA LYS A 22 -23.42 -1.57 13.00
C LYS A 22 -22.15 -2.03 12.28
N GLY A 23 -22.29 -2.50 11.04
CA GLY A 23 -21.17 -2.87 10.19
C GLY A 23 -20.33 -1.66 9.78
N CYS A 24 -21.00 -0.55 9.43
CA CYS A 24 -20.35 0.71 9.10
C CYS A 24 -19.54 1.25 10.28
N LEU A 25 -20.15 1.32 11.47
CA LEU A 25 -19.48 1.79 12.69
C LEU A 25 -18.21 0.99 13.01
N GLY A 26 -18.26 -0.34 12.85
CA GLY A 26 -17.09 -1.19 13.08
C GLY A 26 -15.94 -0.91 12.11
N ILE A 27 -16.24 -0.62 10.85
CA ILE A 27 -15.24 -0.27 9.84
C ILE A 27 -14.67 1.12 10.09
N ILE A 28 -15.51 2.11 10.40
CA ILE A 28 -15.08 3.48 10.72
C ILE A 28 -14.16 3.47 11.93
N LYS A 29 -14.54 2.76 13.01
CA LYS A 29 -13.69 2.63 14.21
C LYS A 29 -12.35 1.96 13.89
N ALA A 30 -12.36 0.85 13.15
CA ALA A 30 -11.12 0.19 12.73
C ALA A 30 -10.25 1.09 11.84
N SER A 31 -10.87 1.92 11.01
CA SER A 31 -10.19 2.92 10.18
C SER A 31 -9.48 3.96 11.03
N GLN A 32 -10.18 4.56 12.00
CA GLN A 32 -9.61 5.52 12.93
C GLN A 32 -8.46 4.90 13.72
N GLU A 33 -8.61 3.67 14.20
CA GLU A 33 -7.54 2.99 14.92
C GLU A 33 -6.30 2.72 14.06
N ARG A 34 -6.47 2.39 12.78
CA ARG A 34 -5.36 2.20 11.84
C ARG A 34 -4.74 3.54 11.39
N GLY A 35 -5.47 4.64 11.53
CA GLY A 35 -5.11 5.93 10.94
C GLY A 35 -5.38 5.96 9.43
N ASP A 36 -6.41 5.23 8.98
CA ASP A 36 -6.92 5.24 7.62
C ASP A 36 -8.16 6.15 7.56
N CYS A 37 -8.53 6.68 6.38
CA CYS A 37 -9.68 7.58 6.18
C CYS A 37 -10.91 6.90 5.53
N LEU A 38 -11.10 5.60 5.75
CA LEU A 38 -12.20 4.85 5.15
C LEU A 38 -13.56 5.30 5.68
N SER A 39 -14.39 5.83 4.79
CA SER A 39 -15.80 6.09 5.02
C SER A 39 -16.64 4.85 4.70
N ALA A 40 -17.52 4.47 5.62
CA ALA A 40 -18.48 3.38 5.43
C ALA A 40 -19.90 3.92 5.60
N LEU A 41 -20.70 3.84 4.54
CA LEU A 41 -22.11 4.25 4.52
C LEU A 41 -23.00 3.01 4.42
N GLU A 42 -24.23 3.15 4.88
CA GLU A 42 -25.23 2.10 4.70
C GLU A 42 -25.45 1.82 3.22
N GLY A 43 -25.48 0.54 2.87
CA GLY A 43 -25.56 0.12 1.48
C GLY A 43 -24.23 -0.15 0.78
N ASN A 44 -23.09 0.24 1.38
CA ASN A 44 -21.78 -0.14 0.86
C ASN A 44 -21.56 -1.66 0.93
N PHE A 45 -20.73 -2.19 0.03
CA PHE A 45 -20.41 -3.61 -0.05
C PHE A 45 -19.00 -3.93 0.44
N VAL A 46 -18.83 -5.12 1.04
CA VAL A 46 -17.53 -5.60 1.53
C VAL A 46 -17.51 -7.13 1.57
N HIS A 47 -16.36 -7.71 1.22
CA HIS A 47 -16.14 -9.15 1.40
C HIS A 47 -16.15 -9.53 2.88
N GLN A 48 -16.74 -10.68 3.21
CA GLN A 48 -16.77 -11.19 4.58
C GLN A 48 -15.37 -11.29 5.19
N LEU A 49 -14.40 -11.79 4.41
CA LEU A 49 -13.02 -11.91 4.83
C LEU A 49 -12.40 -10.54 5.07
N CYS A 50 -12.60 -9.58 4.17
CA CYS A 50 -12.10 -8.21 4.32
C CYS A 50 -12.66 -7.55 5.58
N ARG A 51 -13.96 -7.69 5.87
CA ARG A 51 -14.54 -7.18 7.12
C ARG A 51 -13.87 -7.81 8.33
N LYS A 52 -13.72 -9.15 8.32
CA LYS A 52 -13.13 -9.91 9.43
C LYS A 52 -11.70 -9.46 9.71
N THR A 53 -10.84 -9.39 8.70
CA THR A 53 -9.42 -9.03 8.86
C THR A 53 -9.24 -7.54 9.17
N TYR A 54 -10.03 -6.67 8.54
CA TYR A 54 -9.88 -5.23 8.73
C TYR A 54 -10.29 -4.79 10.14
N THR A 55 -11.37 -5.35 10.68
CA THR A 55 -11.90 -5.01 12.01
C THR A 55 -11.31 -5.81 13.17
N ASN A 56 -10.46 -6.81 12.89
CA ASN A 56 -9.85 -7.65 13.92
C ASN A 56 -8.82 -6.87 14.75
N PRO A 57 -8.97 -6.79 16.09
CA PRO A 57 -8.04 -6.08 16.97
C PRO A 57 -6.58 -6.54 16.86
N ASN A 58 -6.35 -7.85 16.64
CA ASN A 58 -5.00 -8.38 16.52
C ASN A 58 -4.32 -7.93 15.22
N ASP A 59 -5.08 -7.87 14.12
CA ASP A 59 -4.58 -7.38 12.83
C ASP A 59 -4.33 -5.87 12.86
N ILE A 60 -5.14 -5.11 13.62
CA ILE A 60 -4.92 -3.67 13.87
C ILE A 60 -3.64 -3.47 14.68
N LYS A 61 -3.44 -4.20 15.78
CA LYS A 61 -2.22 -4.13 16.60
C LYS A 61 -0.98 -4.47 15.79
N LYS A 62 -1.05 -5.52 14.98
CA LYS A 62 0.03 -5.93 14.09
C LYS A 62 0.37 -4.82 13.09
N TYR A 63 -0.64 -4.24 12.44
CA TYR A 63 -0.45 -3.13 11.51
C TYR A 63 0.22 -1.92 12.18
N LYS A 64 -0.21 -1.54 13.39
CA LYS A 64 0.43 -0.46 14.16
C LYS A 64 1.90 -0.75 14.43
N LYS A 65 2.23 -1.96 14.87
CA LYS A 65 3.61 -2.38 15.14
C LYS A 65 4.48 -2.33 13.88
N GLU A 66 3.98 -2.85 12.77
CA GLU A 66 4.67 -2.80 11.48
C GLU A 66 4.89 -1.35 11.02
N LYS A 67 3.89 -0.47 11.17
CA LYS A 67 3.99 0.96 10.84
C LYS A 67 5.03 1.70 11.69
N LEU A 68 5.18 1.35 12.97
CA LEU A 68 6.21 1.94 13.86
C LEU A 68 7.62 1.50 13.47
N VAL A 69 7.84 0.20 13.25
CA VAL A 69 9.14 -0.32 12.80
C VAL A 69 9.55 0.32 11.46
N LEU A 70 8.59 0.55 10.56
CA LEU A 70 8.83 1.25 9.29
C LEU A 70 9.27 2.71 9.49
N ARG A 71 8.72 3.42 10.49
CA ARG A 71 9.14 4.79 10.81
C ARG A 71 10.56 4.85 11.36
N GLU A 72 10.94 3.92 12.25
CA GLU A 72 12.29 3.86 12.86
C GLU A 72 13.40 3.58 11.84
N ILE A 73 13.11 2.79 10.80
CA ILE A 73 14.07 2.52 9.72
C ILE A 73 14.33 3.77 8.87
N ASN A 74 13.30 4.59 8.63
CA ASN A 74 13.43 5.81 7.82
C ASN A 74 14.18 6.94 8.54
N THR A 75 14.23 6.95 9.88
CA THR A 75 14.91 8.00 10.66
C THR A 75 16.39 7.71 10.94
N ASN A 76 16.84 6.46 10.79
CA ASN A 76 18.18 6.02 11.19
C ASN A 76 19.22 5.89 10.06
N THR A 77 18.90 6.34 8.84
CA THR A 77 19.89 6.41 7.77
C THR A 77 20.63 7.76 7.80
N PRO A 78 21.97 7.78 7.86
CA PRO A 78 22.73 9.02 7.75
C PRO A 78 22.44 9.67 6.39
N LYS A 79 21.85 10.88 6.40
CA LYS A 79 21.63 11.71 5.21
C LYS A 79 22.97 12.17 4.63
N LEU A 80 23.61 11.34 3.80
CA LEU A 80 24.62 11.85 2.87
C LEU A 80 23.92 12.75 1.84
N ARG A 81 24.43 13.98 1.68
CA ARG A 81 23.95 14.95 0.68
C ARG A 81 24.38 14.54 -0.73
N SER A 82 23.79 13.49 -1.28
CA SER A 82 23.67 13.38 -2.74
C SER A 82 22.23 13.74 -3.07
N LYS A 83 22.01 14.89 -3.73
CA LYS A 83 20.71 15.26 -4.30
C LYS A 83 20.36 14.21 -5.36
N SER A 84 19.68 13.14 -4.98
CA SER A 84 18.95 12.33 -5.96
C SER A 84 17.82 13.22 -6.45
N HIS A 85 17.98 13.80 -7.64
CA HIS A 85 16.96 14.64 -8.25
C HIS A 85 15.74 13.76 -8.55
N PHE A 86 14.56 14.18 -8.08
CA PHE A 86 13.32 13.52 -8.42
C PHE A 86 13.00 13.82 -9.88
N ASP A 87 13.03 12.79 -10.71
CA ASP A 87 12.66 12.86 -12.12
C ASP A 87 11.20 12.44 -12.29
N PHE A 88 10.33 13.37 -12.69
CA PHE A 88 8.89 13.14 -12.87
C PHE A 88 8.56 12.08 -13.92
N LYS A 89 9.41 11.90 -14.92
CA LYS A 89 9.21 10.95 -16.02
C LYS A 89 9.57 9.53 -15.61
N HIS A 90 10.52 9.39 -14.68
CA HIS A 90 11.09 8.10 -14.29
C HIS A 90 10.75 7.68 -12.86
N HIS A 91 10.30 8.59 -12.01
CA HIS A 91 9.90 8.31 -10.64
C HIS A 91 8.40 8.53 -10.44
N CYS A 92 7.78 7.63 -9.69
CA CYS A 92 6.39 7.73 -9.31
C CYS A 92 6.16 8.95 -8.42
N LEU A 93 5.26 9.85 -8.84
CA LEU A 93 4.83 11.03 -8.10
C LEU A 93 4.53 10.75 -6.62
N PHE A 94 3.83 9.64 -6.35
CA PHE A 94 3.40 9.31 -5.00
C PHE A 94 4.51 8.69 -4.15
N CYS A 95 5.17 7.63 -4.63
CA CYS A 95 6.09 6.84 -3.79
C CYS A 95 7.57 7.17 -3.96
N GLY A 96 7.96 8.07 -4.88
CA GLY A 96 9.36 8.46 -5.03
C GLY A 96 10.23 7.45 -5.78
N ASN A 97 9.79 6.20 -5.90
CA ASN A 97 10.55 5.11 -6.52
C ASN A 97 10.43 5.13 -8.05
N GLU A 98 11.36 4.45 -8.73
CA GLU A 98 11.30 4.24 -10.17
C GLU A 98 9.92 3.72 -10.60
N ALA A 99 9.34 4.39 -11.59
CA ALA A 99 8.03 4.06 -12.13
C ALA A 99 8.10 2.84 -13.05
N THR A 100 9.24 2.61 -13.71
CA THR A 100 9.43 1.47 -14.59
C THR A 100 10.67 0.70 -14.17
N ASP A 101 10.49 -0.53 -13.68
CA ASP A 101 11.59 -1.47 -13.58
C ASP A 101 12.07 -1.78 -15.00
N SER A 102 13.31 -1.44 -15.34
CA SER A 102 13.91 -1.57 -16.69
C SER A 102 13.85 -2.99 -17.29
N LYS A 103 13.37 -3.98 -16.53
CA LYS A 103 13.28 -5.40 -16.89
C LYS A 103 11.86 -5.88 -17.20
N LYS A 104 10.80 -5.14 -16.85
CA LYS A 104 9.42 -5.48 -17.19
C LYS A 104 8.60 -4.22 -17.43
N LYS A 105 7.92 -4.16 -18.57
CA LYS A 105 6.94 -3.12 -18.89
C LYS A 105 5.74 -3.29 -17.94
N ASP A 106 5.82 -2.73 -16.74
CA ASP A 106 4.76 -2.85 -15.76
C ASP A 106 3.50 -2.14 -16.29
N LYS A 107 2.44 -2.91 -16.50
CA LYS A 107 1.16 -2.44 -17.07
C LYS A 107 0.39 -1.46 -16.18
N ASN A 108 0.95 -1.08 -15.03
CA ASN A 108 0.27 -0.33 -13.98
C ASN A 108 0.86 1.07 -13.77
N VAL A 109 1.63 1.58 -14.72
CA VAL A 109 2.20 2.92 -14.71
C VAL A 109 1.38 3.82 -15.61
N PHE A 110 0.94 4.96 -15.08
CA PHE A 110 0.10 5.91 -15.79
C PHE A 110 0.77 7.28 -15.81
N GLN A 111 0.63 7.97 -16.94
CA GLN A 111 1.07 9.35 -17.09
C GLN A 111 -0.05 10.31 -16.66
N VAL A 112 0.32 11.44 -16.07
CA VAL A 112 -0.61 12.55 -15.82
C VAL A 112 -1.00 13.18 -17.16
N ARG A 113 -2.30 13.23 -17.43
CA ARG A 113 -2.86 13.70 -18.72
C ARG A 113 -3.66 14.99 -18.60
N THR A 114 -4.02 15.37 -17.39
CA THR A 114 -4.99 16.43 -17.13
C THR A 114 -4.46 17.36 -16.06
N ASP A 115 -4.81 18.62 -16.19
CA ASP A 115 -4.57 19.70 -15.24
C ASP A 115 -5.40 19.52 -13.96
N ASP A 116 -6.64 19.03 -14.07
CA ASP A 116 -7.51 18.70 -12.93
C ASP A 116 -6.89 17.65 -11.99
N PHE A 117 -5.89 16.90 -12.47
CA PHE A 117 -5.21 15.90 -11.67
C PHE A 117 -4.51 16.53 -10.47
N GLU A 118 -3.86 17.68 -10.66
CA GLU A 118 -3.10 18.35 -9.61
C GLU A 118 -4.02 18.76 -8.46
N SER A 119 -5.10 19.50 -8.75
CA SER A 119 -6.08 19.95 -7.75
C SER A 119 -6.64 18.77 -6.96
N ARG A 120 -6.95 17.65 -7.63
CA ARG A 120 -7.49 16.46 -6.96
C ARG A 120 -6.47 15.77 -6.05
N ILE A 121 -5.18 15.86 -6.36
CA ILE A 121 -4.13 15.36 -5.46
C ILE A 121 -3.89 16.34 -4.32
N GLN A 122 -3.95 17.66 -4.56
CA GLN A 122 -3.88 18.66 -3.49
C GLN A 122 -5.02 18.46 -2.46
N ASP A 123 -6.26 18.29 -2.91
CA ASP A 123 -7.41 17.96 -2.04
C ASP A 123 -7.16 16.67 -1.24
N ALA A 124 -6.58 15.65 -1.88
CA ALA A 124 -6.24 14.39 -1.21
C ALA A 124 -5.10 14.59 -0.17
N CYS A 125 -4.15 15.49 -0.43
CA CYS A 125 -3.13 15.88 0.54
C CYS A 125 -3.76 16.56 1.75
N ASP A 126 -4.70 17.50 1.55
CA ASP A 126 -5.41 18.18 2.64
C ASP A 126 -6.27 17.24 3.47
N LEU A 127 -6.98 16.31 2.81
CA LEU A 127 -7.79 15.31 3.48
C LEU A 127 -6.95 14.35 4.35
N ARG A 128 -5.75 13.99 3.87
CA ARG A 128 -4.89 12.99 4.51
C ARG A 128 -3.99 13.57 5.60
N ASN A 129 -3.48 14.79 5.40
CA ASN A 129 -2.68 15.59 6.34
C ASN A 129 -1.63 14.79 7.14
N ASP A 130 -0.73 14.09 6.45
CA ASP A 130 0.36 13.35 7.10
C ASP A 130 1.67 13.39 6.29
N ASP A 131 2.71 12.69 6.77
CA ASP A 131 4.07 12.74 6.19
C ASP A 131 4.11 12.43 4.69
N TRP A 132 3.30 11.48 4.21
CA TRP A 132 3.26 11.16 2.78
C TRP A 132 2.57 12.27 1.98
N ALA A 133 1.51 12.87 2.54
CA ALA A 133 0.85 14.01 1.93
C ALA A 133 1.81 15.20 1.83
N ALA A 134 2.61 15.45 2.87
CA ALA A 134 3.63 16.48 2.87
C ALA A 134 4.70 16.23 1.79
N GLU A 135 5.17 14.99 1.65
CA GLU A 135 6.13 14.64 0.59
C GLU A 135 5.57 14.78 -0.82
N VAL A 136 4.34 14.30 -1.06
CA VAL A 136 3.69 14.41 -2.36
C VAL A 136 3.42 15.88 -2.69
N ARG A 137 2.95 16.67 -1.72
CA ARG A 137 2.77 18.11 -1.87
C ARG A 137 4.07 18.82 -2.24
N GLY A 138 5.18 18.50 -1.57
CA GLY A 138 6.49 19.06 -1.92
C GLY A 138 6.92 18.74 -3.37
N ARG A 139 6.54 17.57 -3.91
CA ARG A 139 6.78 17.24 -5.32
C ARG A 139 5.85 18.01 -6.25
N LEU A 140 4.57 18.14 -5.92
CA LEU A 140 3.62 18.95 -6.69
C LEU A 140 4.13 20.40 -6.80
N GLU A 141 4.48 21.02 -5.68
CA GLU A 141 4.97 22.41 -5.63
C GLU A 141 6.34 22.62 -6.31
N SER A 142 7.10 21.54 -6.55
CA SER A 142 8.40 21.62 -7.21
C SER A 142 8.32 21.80 -8.73
N VAL A 143 7.11 21.68 -9.31
CA VAL A 143 6.88 21.85 -10.74
C VAL A 143 5.59 22.65 -10.98
N SER A 144 5.58 23.49 -12.02
CA SER A 144 4.41 24.32 -12.32
C SER A 144 3.29 23.55 -13.04
N ASP A 145 3.64 22.49 -13.77
CA ASP A 145 2.71 21.69 -14.57
C ASP A 145 3.20 20.23 -14.64
N LEU A 146 2.43 19.34 -14.03
CA LEU A 146 2.72 17.89 -14.03
C LEU A 146 2.55 17.25 -15.40
N HIS A 147 1.61 17.74 -16.21
CA HIS A 147 1.36 17.22 -17.55
C HIS A 147 2.55 17.56 -18.45
N ALA A 148 3.03 18.80 -18.41
CA ALA A 148 4.20 19.25 -19.16
C ALA A 148 5.49 18.55 -18.71
N ALA A 149 5.60 18.16 -17.43
CA ALA A 149 6.73 17.42 -16.89
C ALA A 149 6.71 15.91 -17.19
N ASP A 150 5.78 15.43 -18.02
CA ASP A 150 5.57 14.01 -18.33
C ASP A 150 5.42 13.15 -17.06
N ALA A 151 4.81 13.69 -15.99
CA ALA A 151 4.79 13.03 -14.69
C ALA A 151 4.11 11.66 -14.75
N VAL A 152 4.73 10.66 -14.10
CA VAL A 152 4.21 9.29 -14.05
C VAL A 152 3.91 8.82 -12.62
N TYR A 153 3.02 7.83 -12.50
CA TYR A 153 2.69 7.22 -11.23
C TYR A 153 2.25 5.76 -11.36
N HIS A 154 2.47 4.99 -10.30
CA HIS A 154 1.87 3.67 -10.16
C HIS A 154 0.37 3.79 -9.84
N GLN A 155 -0.48 3.05 -10.55
CA GLN A 155 -1.92 2.98 -10.29
C GLN A 155 -2.22 2.63 -8.83
N ALA A 156 -1.51 1.64 -8.30
CA ALA A 156 -1.65 1.21 -6.92
C ALA A 156 -1.31 2.33 -5.93
N CYS A 157 -0.27 3.13 -6.20
CA CYS A 157 0.09 4.25 -5.35
C CYS A 157 -0.97 5.35 -5.38
N SER A 158 -1.51 5.69 -6.55
CA SER A 158 -2.61 6.67 -6.66
C SER A 158 -3.85 6.24 -5.89
N VAL A 159 -4.26 4.97 -6.04
CA VAL A 159 -5.41 4.41 -5.31
C VAL A 159 -5.16 4.40 -3.80
N ASN A 160 -3.98 3.97 -3.37
CA ASN A 160 -3.62 3.95 -1.95
C ASN A 160 -3.58 5.35 -1.35
N PHE A 161 -2.98 6.31 -2.07
CA PHE A 161 -2.88 7.70 -1.64
C PHE A 161 -4.26 8.31 -1.43
N ARG A 162 -5.14 8.20 -2.44
CA ARG A 162 -6.50 8.75 -2.40
C ARG A 162 -7.42 8.06 -1.40
N THR A 163 -7.09 6.84 -0.97
CA THR A 163 -7.86 6.09 0.04
C THR A 163 -7.21 6.11 1.42
N CYS A 164 -6.14 6.89 1.59
CA CYS A 164 -5.28 6.96 2.78
C CYS A 164 -4.80 5.59 3.30
N LYS A 165 -4.70 4.58 2.43
CA LYS A 165 -4.22 3.23 2.79
C LYS A 165 -2.73 3.12 2.49
N ASN A 166 -2.01 2.31 3.27
CA ASN A 166 -0.61 1.91 3.02
C ASN A 166 0.31 3.05 2.57
N THR A 167 0.86 3.80 3.53
CA THR A 167 1.99 4.71 3.28
C THR A 167 3.15 3.91 2.66
N PRO A 168 3.53 4.15 1.39
CA PRO A 168 4.65 3.48 0.76
C PRO A 168 5.90 3.87 1.54
N VAL A 169 6.69 2.86 1.84
CA VAL A 169 8.00 3.03 2.44
C VAL A 169 8.87 3.69 1.38
N PHE A 170 9.21 4.96 1.58
CA PHE A 170 10.28 5.62 0.84
C PHE A 170 11.58 4.91 1.16
N ARG A 171 11.90 3.86 0.41
CA ARG A 171 13.23 3.26 0.46
C ARG A 171 14.09 4.05 -0.50
N SER A 172 15.05 4.77 0.05
CA SER A 172 16.21 5.19 -0.73
C SER A 172 16.75 3.97 -1.49
N PRO A 173 17.20 4.13 -2.76
CA PRO A 173 17.75 3.02 -3.52
C PRO A 173 18.85 2.35 -2.70
N ILE A 174 18.65 1.06 -2.42
CA ILE A 174 19.59 0.22 -1.69
C ILE A 174 20.85 0.15 -2.55
N SER A 175 21.97 0.68 -2.04
CA SER A 175 23.29 0.43 -2.62
C SER A 175 23.49 -1.09 -2.75
N PRO A 176 24.03 -1.61 -3.85
CA PRO A 176 24.04 -3.04 -4.17
C PRO A 176 24.91 -3.93 -3.25
N ASP A 177 25.48 -3.40 -2.16
CA ASP A 177 26.49 -4.10 -1.35
C ASP A 177 25.97 -4.78 -0.06
N ALA A 178 24.66 -4.87 0.15
CA ALA A 178 24.11 -5.61 1.29
C ALA A 178 23.95 -7.11 0.96
N LYS A 179 24.98 -7.89 1.29
CA LYS A 179 24.99 -9.38 1.29
C LYS A 179 23.74 -9.94 2.00
N PRO A 180 22.99 -10.90 1.42
CA PRO A 180 21.81 -11.45 2.08
C PRO A 180 22.21 -12.38 3.24
N GLU A 181 21.80 -12.01 4.46
CA GLU A 181 21.95 -12.85 5.64
C GLU A 181 20.93 -13.99 5.62
N ASN A 182 21.45 -15.21 5.74
CA ASN A 182 20.80 -16.46 5.42
C ASN A 182 19.92 -16.96 6.58
N LYS A 183 18.65 -16.55 6.64
CA LYS A 183 17.67 -17.15 7.57
C LYS A 183 17.16 -18.48 7.02
N LYS A 184 17.84 -19.57 7.40
CA LYS A 184 17.43 -20.96 7.23
C LYS A 184 15.97 -21.14 7.68
N ARG A 185 15.06 -21.35 6.72
CA ARG A 185 13.70 -21.86 6.97
C ARG A 185 13.82 -23.37 7.19
N LYS A 186 13.52 -23.85 8.40
CA LYS A 186 13.24 -25.29 8.61
C LYS A 186 11.86 -25.58 8.03
N ALA A 187 11.83 -26.20 6.85
CA ALA A 187 10.65 -26.85 6.32
C ALA A 187 10.64 -28.30 6.80
N SER A 188 9.54 -28.75 7.39
CA SER A 188 9.24 -30.18 7.52
C SER A 188 7.82 -30.40 7.02
N PHE A 189 7.70 -30.64 5.71
CA PHE A 189 6.51 -31.22 5.11
C PHE A 189 6.64 -32.75 5.11
N ALA A 190 5.49 -33.37 5.37
CA ALA A 190 5.25 -34.79 5.59
C ALA A 190 5.75 -35.72 4.46
N ARG A 191 6.01 -36.99 4.82
CA ARG A 191 5.75 -38.13 3.93
C ARG A 191 5.09 -39.28 4.68
N ARG A 192 3.96 -39.71 4.13
CA ARG A 192 3.16 -40.90 4.46
C ARG A 192 3.41 -41.92 3.34
N ARG A 193 3.85 -43.14 3.69
CA ARG A 193 3.70 -44.44 2.97
C ARG A 193 4.48 -45.49 3.77
N LEU A 194 3.83 -46.38 4.51
CA LEU A 194 3.24 -47.67 4.09
C LEU A 194 4.28 -48.79 3.83
N LEU A 195 4.06 -49.89 4.57
CA LEU A 195 4.32 -51.30 4.29
C LEU A 195 5.60 -51.99 4.85
N GLN A 196 5.32 -52.83 5.86
CA GLN A 196 5.59 -54.28 5.98
C GLN A 196 6.99 -54.83 6.31
N ASN A 197 6.94 -55.74 7.31
CA ASN A 197 7.75 -56.95 7.57
C ASN A 197 9.21 -56.69 8.03
N SER A 198 9.81 -57.38 9.01
CA SER A 198 9.64 -58.75 9.55
C SER A 198 10.65 -59.00 10.71
N ARG A 199 10.31 -59.94 11.60
CA ARG A 199 11.17 -60.83 12.44
C ARG A 199 11.93 -60.28 13.67
N LEU A 200 11.46 -60.73 14.85
CA LEU A 200 12.11 -61.53 15.93
C LEU A 200 13.66 -61.62 15.96
N PRO A 201 14.27 -61.75 17.16
CA PRO A 201 14.15 -62.96 18.01
C PRO A 201 13.24 -62.82 19.24
#